data_AF-A0A241Q3S4-F1
#
_entry.id   AF-A0A241Q3S4-F1
#
_cell.length_a   1.000
_cell.length_b   1.000
_cell.length_c   1.000
_cell.angle_alpha   90.00
_cell.angle_beta   90.00
_cell.angle_gamma   90.00
#
_symmetry.space_group_name_H-M   'P 1'
#
loop_
_entity.id
_entity.type
_entity.pdbx_description
1 polymer ?
#
loop_
_entity_poly.entity_id
_entity_poly.type
_entity_poly.pdbx_seq_one_letter_code
_entity_poly.pdbx_strand_id
1 'polypeptide(L)'
;MENKEIELKKFEDEYMIKVKGGKYKPSFANELKEVFDIEVCKYLTTQKMWLEVMENNPSGFKGDNRPVETVSWWEVLKYCNRLSEKYGLEPVYELSKSSEGTLMIKELEGKIVSPDKANFKNTEGFRLPTEVEWEWFASGGQKAIEQGTFNYIYSGSNNIDEVAWYYENIGKFDDASTQDVGLKNSNQLGLYDCSGNVWEWCYDTIEFDENGDYKNIKNGNFYMYEAFDLSNTYRRVKGGSWGNGNKDCAIFHRGCNQAINVKEYFRYFGFRIVRTI
;
A
#
# COMPACT_ATOMS: atom_id res chain seq x y z
N MET A 1 -1.62 18.16 -22.80
CA MET A 1 -1.20 16.76 -22.69
C MET A 1 0.32 16.70 -22.51
N GLU A 2 1.10 17.28 -23.43
CA GLU A 2 2.58 17.30 -23.37
C GLU A 2 3.18 17.78 -22.03
N ASN A 3 2.67 18.86 -21.41
CA ASN A 3 3.17 19.30 -20.09
C ASN A 3 2.88 18.31 -18.95
N LYS A 4 1.72 17.63 -18.98
CA LYS A 4 1.35 16.63 -17.96
C LYS A 4 2.20 15.37 -18.06
N GLU A 5 2.52 14.94 -19.29
CA GLU A 5 3.43 13.81 -19.53
C GLU A 5 4.85 14.10 -19.01
N ILE A 6 5.35 15.32 -19.21
CA ILE A 6 6.65 15.76 -18.67
C ILE A 6 6.62 15.78 -17.13
N GLU A 7 5.54 16.30 -16.54
CA GLU A 7 5.38 16.34 -15.08
C GLU A 7 5.25 14.93 -14.47
N LEU A 8 4.47 14.05 -15.11
CA LEU A 8 4.38 12.63 -14.74
C LEU A 8 5.75 11.97 -14.78
N LYS A 9 6.51 12.19 -15.86
CA LYS A 9 7.82 11.59 -16.02
C LYS A 9 8.80 12.03 -14.92
N LYS A 10 8.77 13.31 -14.53
CA LYS A 10 9.55 13.81 -13.39
C LYS A 10 9.14 13.15 -12.09
N PHE A 11 7.83 13.01 -11.84
CA PHE A 11 7.32 12.34 -10.65
C PHE A 11 7.75 10.86 -10.63
N GLU A 12 7.66 10.16 -11.76
CA GLU A 12 8.12 8.78 -11.89
C GLU A 12 9.62 8.65 -11.61
N ASP A 13 10.44 9.49 -12.23
CA ASP A 13 11.91 9.45 -12.07
C ASP A 13 12.35 9.78 -10.64
N GLU A 14 11.59 10.60 -9.92
CA GLU A 14 11.89 10.97 -8.53
C GLU A 14 11.37 9.96 -7.51
N TYR A 15 10.14 9.45 -7.69
CA TYR A 15 9.42 8.70 -6.65
C TYR A 15 9.13 7.25 -7.00
N MET A 16 9.13 6.83 -8.26
CA MET A 16 8.63 5.50 -8.65
C MET A 16 9.76 4.57 -9.09
N ILE A 17 9.68 3.31 -8.66
CA ILE A 17 10.60 2.24 -9.06
C ILE A 17 9.83 1.23 -9.90
N LYS A 18 10.35 0.88 -11.08
CA LYS A 18 9.83 -0.23 -11.88
C LYS A 18 10.17 -1.55 -11.21
N VAL A 19 9.15 -2.27 -10.78
CA VAL A 19 9.26 -3.60 -10.18
C VAL A 19 8.81 -4.62 -11.21
N LYS A 20 9.76 -5.43 -11.66
CA LYS A 20 9.47 -6.57 -12.53
C LYS A 20 8.56 -7.56 -11.80
N GLY A 21 7.49 -7.95 -12.46
CA GLY A 21 6.59 -9.00 -12.06
C GLY A 21 7.27 -10.37 -12.04
N GLY A 22 6.53 -11.36 -11.59
CA GLY A 22 7.01 -12.72 -11.44
C GLY A 22 5.97 -13.63 -10.83
N LYS A 23 6.38 -14.85 -10.50
CA LYS A 23 5.53 -15.84 -9.84
C LYS A 23 6.13 -16.21 -8.50
N TYR A 24 5.31 -16.17 -7.46
CA TYR A 24 5.70 -16.62 -6.13
C TYR A 24 4.50 -17.21 -5.41
N LYS A 25 4.75 -17.88 -4.29
CA LYS A 25 3.70 -18.37 -3.42
C LYS A 25 3.59 -17.39 -2.25
N PRO A 26 2.54 -16.54 -2.20
CA PRO A 26 2.31 -15.68 -1.05
C PRO A 26 2.21 -16.48 0.24
N SER A 27 2.65 -15.88 1.34
CA SER A 27 2.66 -16.48 2.69
C SER A 27 1.27 -16.94 3.16
N PHE A 28 0.22 -16.33 2.62
CA PHE A 28 -1.18 -16.58 2.91
C PHE A 28 -1.94 -17.33 1.80
N ALA A 29 -1.23 -17.82 0.78
CA ALA A 29 -1.81 -18.58 -0.31
C ALA A 29 -1.21 -19.98 -0.42
N ASN A 30 -2.01 -20.95 -0.81
CA ASN A 30 -1.55 -22.33 -1.01
C ASN A 30 -0.96 -22.59 -2.40
N GLU A 31 -1.05 -21.62 -3.30
CA GLU A 31 -0.69 -21.72 -4.71
C GLU A 31 0.19 -20.55 -5.19
N LEU A 32 0.82 -20.71 -6.34
CA LEU A 32 1.58 -19.64 -6.99
C LEU A 32 0.60 -18.55 -7.49
N LYS A 33 0.95 -17.29 -7.23
CA LYS A 33 0.31 -16.11 -7.79
C LYS A 33 1.28 -15.39 -8.73
N GLU A 34 0.73 -14.76 -9.75
CA GLU A 34 1.49 -13.98 -10.73
C GLU A 34 1.31 -12.49 -10.45
N VAL A 35 2.41 -11.79 -10.22
CA VAL A 35 2.45 -10.32 -10.17
C VAL A 35 2.94 -9.84 -11.52
N PHE A 36 2.28 -8.85 -12.11
CA PHE A 36 2.73 -8.21 -13.35
C PHE A 36 3.66 -7.03 -13.04
N ASP A 37 4.27 -6.48 -14.09
CA ASP A 37 5.16 -5.33 -13.94
C ASP A 37 4.35 -4.13 -13.43
N ILE A 38 4.86 -3.49 -12.38
CA ILE A 38 4.25 -2.31 -11.77
C ILE A 38 5.33 -1.29 -11.44
N GLU A 39 4.92 -0.04 -11.32
CA GLU A 39 5.70 0.99 -10.65
C GLU A 39 5.27 1.07 -9.19
N VAL A 40 6.24 1.12 -8.28
CA VAL A 40 6.01 1.21 -6.84
C VAL A 40 6.67 2.47 -6.31
N CYS A 41 5.93 3.25 -5.53
CA CYS A 41 6.50 4.41 -4.87
C CYS A 41 7.61 3.99 -3.89
N LYS A 42 8.77 4.59 -4.05
CA LYS A 42 10.01 4.34 -3.29
C LYS A 42 9.81 4.47 -1.80
N TYR A 43 8.96 5.41 -1.41
CA TYR A 43 8.66 5.76 -0.04
C TYR A 43 7.16 5.56 0.24
N LEU A 44 6.81 5.51 1.52
CA LEU A 44 5.47 5.85 1.98
C LEU A 44 5.07 7.22 1.44
N THR A 45 3.81 7.42 1.08
CA THR A 45 3.31 8.73 0.63
C THR A 45 3.56 9.76 1.73
N THR A 46 4.33 10.80 1.43
CA THR A 46 4.69 11.82 2.44
C THR A 46 3.58 12.83 2.64
N GLN A 47 3.64 13.58 3.74
CA GLN A 47 2.70 14.69 4.00
C GLN A 47 2.78 15.77 2.93
N LYS A 48 3.98 16.03 2.38
CA LYS A 48 4.13 16.95 1.25
C LYS A 48 3.41 16.44 0.00
N MET A 49 3.62 15.16 -0.37
CA MET A 49 2.93 14.56 -1.52
C MET A 49 1.41 14.63 -1.34
N TRP A 50 0.92 14.32 -0.14
CA TRP A 50 -0.49 14.44 0.21
C TRP A 50 -1.02 15.87 0.05
N LEU A 51 -0.33 16.85 0.67
CA LEU A 51 -0.73 18.25 0.68
C LEU A 51 -0.83 18.82 -0.74
N GLU A 52 0.08 18.45 -1.63
CA GLU A 52 0.10 18.89 -3.04
C GLU A 52 -1.09 18.37 -3.89
N VAL A 53 -1.86 17.41 -3.38
CA VAL A 53 -2.98 16.76 -4.10
C VAL A 53 -4.31 16.97 -3.38
N MET A 54 -4.28 16.96 -2.04
CA MET A 54 -5.47 16.99 -1.19
C MET A 54 -5.70 18.36 -0.55
N GLU A 55 -4.72 19.26 -0.63
CA GLU A 55 -4.80 20.65 -0.15
C GLU A 55 -5.09 20.77 1.36
N ASN A 56 -4.85 19.69 2.11
CA ASN A 56 -4.92 19.64 3.56
C ASN A 56 -3.82 18.71 4.11
N ASN A 57 -3.64 18.66 5.42
CA ASN A 57 -2.73 17.70 6.06
C ASN A 57 -3.38 17.14 7.35
N PRO A 58 -3.93 15.90 7.30
CA PRO A 58 -4.63 15.30 8.44
C PRO A 58 -3.69 14.71 9.49
N SER A 59 -2.38 14.61 9.22
CA SER A 59 -1.43 13.88 10.07
C SER A 59 -1.26 14.53 11.45
N GLY A 60 -1.26 13.72 12.51
CA GLY A 60 -0.95 14.16 13.87
C GLY A 60 0.53 14.52 14.08
N PHE A 61 1.46 13.82 13.45
CA PHE A 61 2.90 14.11 13.55
C PHE A 61 3.39 14.94 12.37
N LYS A 62 3.59 16.24 12.54
CA LYS A 62 3.89 17.13 11.42
C LYS A 62 5.33 17.01 10.90
N GLY A 63 5.47 16.95 9.57
CA GLY A 63 6.75 17.08 8.86
C GLY A 63 6.59 16.71 7.38
N ASP A 64 7.14 17.52 6.48
CA ASP A 64 6.93 17.37 5.02
C ASP A 64 7.33 15.99 4.49
N ASN A 65 8.44 15.45 4.98
CA ASN A 65 9.00 14.15 4.58
C ASN A 65 8.51 12.99 5.45
N ARG A 66 7.65 13.24 6.44
CA ARG A 66 7.04 12.16 7.23
C ARG A 66 5.94 11.51 6.40
N PRO A 67 5.66 10.21 6.62
CA PRO A 67 4.50 9.59 6.00
C PRO A 67 3.23 10.33 6.41
N VAL A 68 2.30 10.46 5.47
CA VAL A 68 0.95 10.88 5.81
C VAL A 68 0.29 9.76 6.62
N GLU A 69 -0.24 10.12 7.78
CA GLU A 69 -1.06 9.27 8.63
C GLU A 69 -2.36 9.97 9.03
N THR A 70 -3.23 9.25 9.75
CA THR A 70 -4.60 9.69 10.07
C THR A 70 -5.44 9.86 8.79
N VAL A 71 -5.27 8.93 7.84
CA VAL A 71 -6.03 8.86 6.59
C VAL A 71 -6.84 7.59 6.50
N SER A 72 -8.11 7.72 6.13
CA SER A 72 -8.99 6.59 5.88
C SER A 72 -8.65 5.95 4.53
N TRP A 73 -8.99 4.67 4.39
CA TRP A 73 -8.80 3.95 3.13
C TRP A 73 -9.51 4.64 1.96
N TRP A 74 -10.70 5.18 2.19
CA TRP A 74 -11.46 5.92 1.18
C TRP A 74 -10.81 7.24 0.77
N GLU A 75 -10.20 7.97 1.71
CA GLU A 75 -9.45 9.18 1.38
C GLU A 75 -8.20 8.86 0.58
N VAL A 76 -7.56 7.73 0.86
CA VAL A 76 -6.43 7.24 0.05
C VAL A 76 -6.87 6.94 -1.39
N LEU A 77 -8.03 6.31 -1.61
CA LEU A 77 -8.54 6.11 -2.97
C LEU A 77 -8.79 7.43 -3.70
N LYS A 78 -9.34 8.43 -2.99
CA LYS A 78 -9.53 9.79 -3.53
C LYS A 78 -8.20 10.45 -3.90
N TYR A 79 -7.19 10.31 -3.05
CA TYR A 79 -5.83 10.77 -3.33
C TYR A 79 -5.28 10.13 -4.61
N CYS A 80 -5.37 8.80 -4.73
CA CYS A 80 -4.93 8.06 -5.92
C CYS A 80 -5.61 8.56 -7.21
N ASN A 81 -6.93 8.77 -7.17
CA ASN A 81 -7.67 9.32 -8.30
C ASN A 81 -7.22 10.75 -8.64
N ARG A 82 -7.14 11.65 -7.65
CA ARG A 82 -6.71 13.04 -7.88
C ARG A 82 -5.27 13.13 -8.38
N LEU A 83 -4.38 12.28 -7.90
CA LEU A 83 -3.01 12.18 -8.40
C LEU A 83 -2.98 11.73 -9.86
N SER A 84 -3.84 10.78 -10.23
CA SER A 84 -4.01 10.33 -11.62
C SER A 84 -4.47 11.50 -12.51
N GLU A 85 -5.51 12.23 -12.09
CA GLU A 85 -6.05 13.38 -12.82
C GLU A 85 -5.03 14.53 -12.97
N LYS A 86 -4.25 14.79 -11.91
CA LYS A 86 -3.16 15.78 -11.90
C LYS A 86 -2.21 15.51 -13.07
N TYR A 87 -1.81 14.26 -13.24
CA TYR A 87 -0.90 13.82 -14.30
C TYR A 87 -1.58 13.38 -15.61
N GLY A 88 -2.91 13.47 -15.69
CA GLY A 88 -3.66 13.21 -16.92
C GLY A 88 -3.89 11.72 -17.22
N LEU A 89 -3.77 10.86 -16.22
CA LEU A 89 -4.06 9.42 -16.29
C LEU A 89 -5.54 9.14 -15.98
N GLU A 90 -6.08 8.04 -16.49
CA GLU A 90 -7.42 7.58 -16.11
C GLU A 90 -7.46 7.11 -14.64
N PRO A 91 -8.36 7.66 -13.79
CA PRO A 91 -8.49 7.22 -12.40
C PRO A 91 -8.93 5.76 -12.29
N VAL A 92 -8.34 5.00 -11.36
CA VAL A 92 -8.63 3.56 -11.17
C VAL A 92 -9.98 3.32 -10.48
N TYR A 93 -10.41 4.23 -9.60
CA TYR A 93 -11.59 4.00 -8.75
C TYR A 93 -12.80 4.82 -9.22
N GLU A 94 -13.96 4.20 -9.29
CA GLU A 94 -15.25 4.88 -9.41
C GLU A 94 -15.86 5.07 -8.01
N LEU A 95 -15.85 6.32 -7.54
CA LEU A 95 -16.17 6.69 -6.16
C LEU A 95 -17.49 7.46 -6.01
N SER A 96 -18.27 7.63 -7.09
CA SER A 96 -19.55 8.37 -7.07
C SER A 96 -20.56 7.84 -6.06
N LYS A 97 -20.49 6.55 -5.70
CA LYS A 97 -21.34 5.89 -4.70
C LYS A 97 -20.60 5.52 -3.41
N SER A 98 -19.43 6.12 -3.16
CA SER A 98 -18.65 5.81 -1.96
C SER A 98 -19.36 6.16 -0.64
N SER A 99 -20.27 7.15 -0.64
CA SER A 99 -21.13 7.46 0.52
C SER A 99 -22.15 6.38 0.83
N GLU A 100 -22.52 5.58 -0.18
CA GLU A 100 -23.35 4.37 -0.03
C GLU A 100 -22.49 3.13 0.24
N GLY A 101 -21.17 3.31 0.40
CA GLY A 101 -20.20 2.24 0.54
C GLY A 101 -19.79 1.59 -0.79
N THR A 102 -20.43 1.89 -1.91
CA THR A 102 -20.15 1.17 -3.15
C THR A 102 -18.84 1.66 -3.81
N LEU A 103 -17.97 0.71 -4.16
CA LEU A 103 -16.77 0.93 -4.97
C LEU A 103 -16.84 0.11 -6.25
N MET A 104 -16.55 0.74 -7.38
CA MET A 104 -16.31 0.06 -8.66
C MET A 104 -14.92 0.40 -9.19
N ILE A 105 -14.40 -0.43 -10.08
CA ILE A 105 -13.09 -0.22 -10.71
C ILE A 105 -13.28 0.24 -12.14
N LYS A 106 -12.56 1.28 -12.52
CA LYS A 106 -12.43 1.77 -13.89
C LYS A 106 -11.23 1.07 -14.52
N GLU A 107 -11.53 0.23 -15.50
CA GLU A 107 -10.55 -0.31 -16.43
C GLU A 107 -10.43 0.62 -17.65
N LEU A 108 -9.38 0.39 -18.45
CA LEU A 108 -9.14 1.04 -19.73
C LEU A 108 -10.38 1.02 -20.62
N GLU A 109 -10.46 1.98 -21.53
CA GLU A 109 -11.60 2.17 -22.45
C GLU A 109 -12.91 2.51 -21.71
N GLY A 110 -12.82 3.00 -20.47
CA GLY A 110 -13.97 3.43 -19.68
C GLY A 110 -14.84 2.29 -19.13
N LYS A 111 -14.34 1.05 -19.15
CA LYS A 111 -15.07 -0.10 -18.64
C LYS A 111 -15.15 -0.07 -17.11
N ILE A 112 -16.36 -0.02 -16.56
CA ILE A 112 -16.59 -0.04 -15.11
C ILE A 112 -17.03 -1.43 -14.67
N VAL A 113 -16.28 -2.04 -13.75
CA VAL A 113 -16.53 -3.40 -13.25
C VAL A 113 -16.58 -3.44 -11.73
N SER A 114 -17.26 -4.46 -11.21
CA SER A 114 -17.23 -4.75 -9.78
C SER A 114 -15.83 -5.23 -9.37
N PRO A 115 -15.40 -4.96 -8.11
CA PRO A 115 -14.09 -5.37 -7.61
C PRO A 115 -13.71 -6.83 -7.88
N ASP A 116 -14.65 -7.77 -7.72
CA ASP A 116 -14.46 -9.22 -7.90
C ASP A 116 -14.15 -9.62 -9.36
N LYS A 117 -14.39 -8.71 -10.30
CA LYS A 117 -14.16 -8.92 -11.74
C LYS A 117 -13.09 -8.01 -12.30
N ALA A 118 -12.53 -7.14 -11.47
CA ALA A 118 -11.55 -6.16 -11.90
C ALA A 118 -10.22 -6.84 -12.24
N ASN A 119 -9.66 -6.45 -13.38
CA ASN A 119 -8.29 -6.78 -13.75
C ASN A 119 -7.44 -5.51 -13.68
N PHE A 120 -6.62 -5.38 -12.63
CA PHE A 120 -5.73 -4.24 -12.46
C PHE A 120 -4.66 -4.11 -13.57
N LYS A 121 -4.42 -5.15 -14.38
CA LYS A 121 -3.61 -5.03 -15.62
C LYS A 121 -4.25 -4.07 -16.65
N ASN A 122 -5.56 -3.90 -16.59
CA ASN A 122 -6.31 -3.00 -17.44
C ASN A 122 -6.54 -1.65 -16.75
N THR A 123 -5.57 -1.15 -15.97
CA THR A 123 -5.69 0.16 -15.33
C THR A 123 -4.44 0.99 -15.60
N GLU A 124 -4.57 2.32 -15.60
CA GLU A 124 -3.48 3.24 -15.93
C GLU A 124 -3.08 4.14 -14.74
N GLY A 125 -4.07 4.57 -13.95
CA GLY A 125 -3.86 5.49 -12.84
C GLY A 125 -3.15 4.89 -11.63
N PHE A 126 -2.83 5.78 -10.68
CA PHE A 126 -2.31 5.40 -9.38
C PHE A 126 -3.36 4.69 -8.55
N ARG A 127 -2.92 3.74 -7.73
CA ARG A 127 -3.78 2.91 -6.87
C ARG A 127 -3.03 2.44 -5.63
N LEU A 128 -3.79 1.89 -4.68
CA LEU A 128 -3.21 1.06 -3.63
C LEU A 128 -2.67 -0.25 -4.22
N PRO A 129 -1.58 -0.80 -3.66
CA PRO A 129 -1.17 -2.15 -3.98
C PRO A 129 -2.19 -3.15 -3.44
N THR A 130 -2.29 -4.27 -4.14
CA THR A 130 -2.93 -5.47 -3.61
C THR A 130 -2.00 -6.12 -2.57
N GLU A 131 -2.52 -6.95 -1.66
CA GLU A 131 -1.70 -7.63 -0.64
C GLU A 131 -0.66 -8.55 -1.30
N VAL A 132 -1.00 -9.13 -2.45
CA VAL A 132 -0.09 -9.94 -3.28
C VAL A 132 1.03 -9.09 -3.89
N GLU A 133 0.69 -7.94 -4.49
CA GLU A 133 1.72 -7.03 -5.00
C GLU A 133 2.62 -6.50 -3.88
N TRP A 134 2.01 -6.16 -2.73
CA TRP A 134 2.71 -5.63 -1.57
C TRP A 134 3.75 -6.61 -1.04
N GLU A 135 3.36 -7.86 -0.80
CA GLU A 135 4.30 -8.88 -0.31
C GLU A 135 5.41 -9.15 -1.34
N TRP A 136 5.09 -9.16 -2.64
CA TRP A 136 6.11 -9.33 -3.70
C TRP A 136 7.18 -8.24 -3.66
N PHE A 137 6.79 -6.95 -3.68
CA PHE A 137 7.79 -5.89 -3.68
C PHE A 137 8.46 -5.69 -2.31
N ALA A 138 7.75 -5.96 -1.20
CA ALA A 138 8.32 -5.87 0.13
C ALA A 138 9.36 -6.98 0.38
N SER A 139 9.20 -8.16 -0.22
CA SER A 139 10.20 -9.22 -0.28
C SER A 139 11.37 -8.92 -1.23
N GLY A 140 11.36 -7.78 -1.93
CA GLY A 140 12.41 -7.40 -2.90
C GLY A 140 12.25 -8.02 -4.28
N GLY A 141 11.09 -8.62 -4.58
CA GLY A 141 10.68 -9.12 -5.88
C GLY A 141 11.68 -10.08 -6.54
N GLN A 142 11.72 -10.06 -7.87
CA GLN A 142 12.58 -10.93 -8.66
C GLN A 142 14.07 -10.80 -8.29
N LYS A 143 14.53 -9.58 -7.96
CA LYS A 143 15.92 -9.32 -7.58
C LYS A 143 16.31 -10.02 -6.28
N ALA A 144 15.41 -10.05 -5.30
CA ALA A 144 15.66 -10.79 -4.06
C ALA A 144 15.62 -12.31 -4.25
N ILE A 145 14.85 -12.83 -5.21
CA ILE A 145 14.90 -14.26 -5.58
C ILE A 145 16.28 -14.61 -6.13
N GLU A 146 16.77 -13.81 -7.08
CA GLU A 146 18.08 -14.01 -7.71
C GLU A 146 19.24 -13.91 -6.70
N GLN A 147 19.08 -13.08 -5.67
CA GLN A 147 20.06 -12.90 -4.60
C GLN A 147 19.90 -13.88 -3.42
N GLY A 148 18.84 -14.70 -3.40
CA GLY A 148 18.55 -15.60 -2.29
C GLY A 148 18.07 -14.92 -1.01
N THR A 149 17.54 -13.70 -1.11
CA THR A 149 17.11 -12.86 0.03
C THR A 149 15.59 -12.68 0.15
N PHE A 150 14.80 -13.31 -0.73
CA PHE A 150 13.34 -13.14 -0.79
C PHE A 150 12.61 -13.50 0.53
N ASN A 151 13.22 -14.34 1.37
CA ASN A 151 12.66 -14.83 2.62
C ASN A 151 13.22 -14.11 3.86
N TYR A 152 13.80 -12.92 3.70
CA TYR A 152 14.11 -12.10 4.87
C TYR A 152 12.86 -11.80 5.70
N ILE A 153 13.04 -11.67 7.02
CA ILE A 153 11.94 -11.42 7.95
C ILE A 153 11.37 -10.01 7.71
N TYR A 154 12.24 -9.04 7.48
CA TYR A 154 11.91 -7.63 7.24
C TYR A 154 12.35 -7.22 5.84
N SER A 155 11.78 -6.14 5.33
CA SER A 155 12.06 -5.70 3.97
C SER A 155 13.51 -5.25 3.82
N GLY A 156 14.33 -6.11 3.21
CA GLY A 156 15.76 -5.86 2.96
C GLY A 156 16.73 -6.50 3.94
N SER A 157 16.31 -6.94 5.14
CA SER A 157 17.21 -7.53 6.14
C SER A 157 16.49 -8.47 7.12
N ASN A 158 17.26 -9.36 7.75
CA ASN A 158 16.80 -10.11 8.94
C ASN A 158 16.99 -9.32 10.24
N ASN A 159 17.70 -8.19 10.20
CA ASN A 159 17.89 -7.29 11.32
C ASN A 159 16.92 -6.10 11.19
N ILE A 160 15.94 -6.02 12.09
CA ILE A 160 14.91 -4.98 12.05
C ILE A 160 15.48 -3.56 12.16
N ASP A 161 16.53 -3.38 12.97
CA ASP A 161 17.11 -2.05 13.22
C ASP A 161 17.76 -1.42 11.97
N GLU A 162 18.11 -2.23 10.98
CA GLU A 162 18.65 -1.74 9.71
C GLU A 162 17.60 -1.14 8.81
N VAL A 163 16.34 -1.59 8.92
CA VAL A 163 15.31 -1.37 7.88
C VAL A 163 14.03 -0.74 8.39
N ALA A 164 13.82 -0.67 9.70
CA ALA A 164 12.54 -0.24 10.27
C ALA A 164 12.66 0.78 11.40
N TRP A 165 11.66 1.65 11.45
CA TRP A 165 11.30 2.45 12.63
C TRP A 165 10.14 1.76 13.35
N TYR A 166 10.38 1.30 14.58
CA TYR A 166 9.41 0.50 15.34
C TYR A 166 9.51 0.81 16.83
N TYR A 167 8.64 0.20 17.64
CA TYR A 167 8.44 0.58 19.04
C TYR A 167 9.73 0.67 19.87
N GLU A 168 10.69 -0.23 19.65
CA GLU A 168 11.90 -0.28 20.48
C GLU A 168 12.95 0.79 20.10
N ASN A 169 12.89 1.36 18.89
CA ASN A 169 13.91 2.30 18.40
C ASN A 169 13.39 3.72 18.07
N ILE A 170 12.12 4.00 18.40
CA ILE A 170 11.48 5.31 18.15
C ILE A 170 11.62 6.33 19.29
N GLY A 171 12.13 5.91 20.46
CA GLY A 171 12.22 6.73 21.67
C GLY A 171 11.14 6.41 22.71
N LYS A 172 11.13 7.15 23.82
CA LYS A 172 10.14 6.97 24.90
C LYS A 172 8.78 7.56 24.47
N PHE A 173 7.70 7.11 25.11
CA PHE A 173 6.30 7.43 24.74
C PHE A 173 6.01 8.91 24.45
N ASP A 174 6.63 9.85 25.15
CA ASP A 174 6.38 11.29 24.93
C ASP A 174 7.06 11.86 23.67
N ASP A 175 8.11 11.19 23.17
CA ASP A 175 8.87 11.59 21.96
C ASP A 175 8.58 10.70 20.74
N ALA A 176 7.81 9.61 20.94
CA ALA A 176 7.54 8.62 19.92
C ALA A 176 6.67 9.21 18.78
N SER A 177 7.18 9.12 17.55
CA SER A 177 6.52 9.65 16.36
C SER A 177 6.95 8.89 15.12
N THR A 178 6.23 9.08 14.00
CA THR A 178 6.71 8.69 12.67
C THR A 178 8.10 9.27 12.40
N GLN A 179 8.84 8.74 11.44
CA GLN A 179 10.11 9.34 11.02
C GLN A 179 10.02 9.78 9.56
N ASP A 180 10.90 10.69 9.16
CA ASP A 180 11.06 11.02 7.75
C ASP A 180 11.36 9.74 6.95
N VAL A 181 10.77 9.63 5.76
CA VAL A 181 10.91 8.44 4.93
C VAL A 181 12.35 8.25 4.45
N GLY A 182 12.75 6.99 4.26
CA GLY A 182 14.03 6.67 3.62
C GLY A 182 15.28 6.85 4.48
N LEU A 183 15.13 6.98 5.80
CA LEU A 183 16.28 7.11 6.73
C LEU A 183 16.93 5.79 7.13
N LYS A 184 16.25 4.65 6.92
CA LYS A 184 16.76 3.29 7.12
C LYS A 184 17.18 2.68 5.78
N ASN A 185 17.79 1.49 5.80
CA ASN A 185 18.19 0.80 4.58
C ASN A 185 16.96 0.37 3.76
N SER A 186 17.07 0.47 2.44
CA SER A 186 16.06 -0.06 1.53
C SER A 186 16.16 -1.57 1.36
N ASN A 187 15.12 -2.18 0.80
CA ASN A 187 15.20 -3.54 0.28
C ASN A 187 15.97 -3.65 -1.04
N GLN A 188 16.03 -4.85 -1.62
CA GLN A 188 16.78 -5.14 -2.84
C GLN A 188 16.33 -4.29 -4.05
N LEU A 189 15.07 -3.83 -4.09
CA LEU A 189 14.53 -3.00 -5.15
C LEU A 189 14.80 -1.50 -4.93
N GLY A 190 15.30 -1.10 -3.75
CA GLY A 190 15.43 0.31 -3.39
C GLY A 190 14.16 0.90 -2.77
N LEU A 191 13.23 0.07 -2.29
CA LEU A 191 12.04 0.52 -1.56
C LEU A 191 12.35 0.65 -0.07
N TYR A 192 11.87 1.72 0.55
CA TYR A 192 12.11 2.05 1.94
C TYR A 192 10.84 1.88 2.78
N ASP A 193 11.02 1.67 4.08
CA ASP A 193 9.95 1.68 5.08
C ASP A 193 8.82 0.69 4.79
N CYS A 194 9.09 -0.41 4.08
CA CYS A 194 8.15 -1.53 3.96
C CYS A 194 8.06 -2.36 5.27
N SER A 195 8.93 -2.05 6.24
CA SER A 195 8.87 -2.53 7.62
C SER A 195 8.94 -1.31 8.55
N GLY A 196 7.94 -1.14 9.42
CA GLY A 196 7.86 -0.04 10.38
C GLY A 196 7.35 1.29 9.79
N ASN A 197 7.60 2.37 10.54
CA ASN A 197 7.10 3.73 10.33
C ASN A 197 5.56 3.81 10.39
N VAL A 198 4.83 3.43 9.35
CA VAL A 198 3.35 3.32 9.41
C VAL A 198 2.87 2.07 8.69
N TRP A 199 1.78 1.51 9.19
CA TRP A 199 1.01 0.50 8.48
C TRP A 199 0.59 1.04 7.12
N GLU A 200 0.66 0.16 6.11
CA GLU A 200 0.30 0.52 4.75
C GLU A 200 -1.03 -0.09 4.35
N TRP A 201 -2.00 0.77 4.04
CA TRP A 201 -3.24 0.32 3.41
C TRP A 201 -2.96 -0.46 2.13
N CYS A 202 -3.54 -1.66 2.04
CA CYS A 202 -3.66 -2.40 0.79
C CYS A 202 -5.09 -2.28 0.27
N TYR A 203 -5.28 -2.61 -1.01
CA TYR A 203 -6.61 -2.61 -1.64
C TYR A 203 -7.55 -3.66 -1.04
N ASP A 204 -7.00 -4.81 -0.64
CA ASP A 204 -7.73 -6.04 -0.32
C ASP A 204 -8.71 -5.90 0.85
N THR A 205 -9.89 -6.49 0.67
CA THR A 205 -10.85 -6.74 1.74
C THR A 205 -10.35 -7.88 2.62
N ILE A 206 -11.00 -8.09 3.76
CA ILE A 206 -10.74 -9.25 4.61
C ILE A 206 -12.04 -10.02 4.80
N GLU A 207 -11.95 -11.34 4.89
CA GLU A 207 -13.09 -12.15 5.31
C GLU A 207 -12.77 -12.81 6.63
N PHE A 208 -13.81 -12.93 7.46
CA PHE A 208 -13.78 -13.76 8.66
C PHE A 208 -14.53 -15.05 8.39
N ASP A 209 -14.01 -16.17 8.88
CA ASP A 209 -14.74 -17.42 8.90
C ASP A 209 -15.81 -17.41 10.00
N GLU A 210 -16.56 -18.51 10.09
CA GLU A 210 -17.63 -18.67 11.07
C GLU A 210 -17.15 -18.60 12.53
N ASN A 211 -15.85 -18.79 12.78
CA ASN A 211 -15.24 -18.71 14.11
C ASN A 211 -14.68 -17.30 14.39
N GLY A 212 -14.76 -16.37 13.43
CA GLY A 212 -14.18 -15.04 13.54
C GLY A 212 -12.70 -14.98 13.20
N ASP A 213 -12.12 -16.06 12.66
CA ASP A 213 -10.73 -16.10 12.21
C ASP A 213 -10.60 -15.60 10.77
N TYR A 214 -9.43 -15.10 10.39
CA TYR A 214 -9.21 -14.64 9.02
C TYR A 214 -9.33 -15.80 8.02
N LYS A 215 -10.23 -15.67 7.04
CA LYS A 215 -10.19 -16.55 5.87
C LYS A 215 -8.94 -16.23 5.06
N ASN A 216 -8.15 -17.26 4.80
CA ASN A 216 -7.16 -17.20 3.73
C ASN A 216 -7.87 -17.19 2.37
N ILE A 217 -7.22 -16.59 1.37
CA ILE A 217 -7.73 -16.57 -0.01
C ILE A 217 -7.90 -18.04 -0.44
N LYS A 218 -9.15 -18.50 -0.60
CA LYS A 218 -9.45 -19.90 -0.95
C LYS A 218 -9.00 -20.20 -2.38
N ASN A 219 -8.54 -21.44 -2.57
CA ASN A 219 -8.05 -22.00 -3.84
C ASN A 219 -8.94 -21.61 -5.04
N GLY A 220 -8.31 -21.20 -6.15
CA GLY A 220 -8.96 -21.15 -7.46
C GLY A 220 -9.68 -19.86 -7.84
N ASN A 221 -9.83 -18.90 -6.92
CA ASN A 221 -10.27 -17.55 -7.28
C ASN A 221 -9.04 -16.64 -7.42
N PHE A 222 -8.83 -16.13 -8.64
CA PHE A 222 -7.94 -15.00 -8.88
C PHE A 222 -8.46 -13.84 -8.04
N TYR A 223 -7.65 -13.39 -7.07
CA TYR A 223 -7.88 -12.18 -6.30
C TYR A 223 -9.33 -12.02 -5.83
N MET A 224 -9.70 -12.71 -4.75
CA MET A 224 -11.03 -12.49 -4.16
C MET A 224 -11.09 -11.07 -3.57
N TYR A 225 -11.55 -10.14 -4.40
CA TYR A 225 -12.03 -8.82 -3.99
C TYR A 225 -13.53 -8.95 -3.87
N GLU A 226 -14.03 -9.38 -2.73
CA GLU A 226 -15.47 -9.26 -2.50
C GLU A 226 -15.83 -7.78 -2.67
N ALA A 227 -16.84 -7.51 -3.52
CA ALA A 227 -17.39 -6.17 -3.65
C ALA A 227 -17.66 -5.65 -2.24
N PHE A 228 -17.22 -4.41 -1.94
CA PHE A 228 -17.52 -3.82 -0.64
C PHE A 228 -19.04 -3.89 -0.45
N ASP A 229 -19.46 -4.64 0.56
CA ASP A 229 -20.74 -4.43 1.20
C ASP A 229 -20.47 -3.82 2.58
N LEU A 230 -21.46 -3.15 3.14
CA LEU A 230 -21.35 -2.51 4.45
C LEU A 230 -21.10 -3.52 5.59
N SER A 231 -21.16 -4.84 5.32
CA SER A 231 -20.80 -5.89 6.28
C SER A 231 -19.28 -6.15 6.31
N ASN A 232 -18.55 -5.79 5.25
CA ASN A 232 -17.09 -5.93 5.15
C ASN A 232 -16.36 -4.57 5.14
N THR A 233 -16.28 -3.97 6.32
CA THR A 233 -15.68 -2.63 6.52
C THR A 233 -14.17 -2.66 6.75
N TYR A 234 -13.54 -3.83 6.82
CA TYR A 234 -12.11 -3.93 7.11
C TYR A 234 -11.28 -4.08 5.82
N ARG A 235 -10.03 -3.60 5.89
CA ARG A 235 -9.06 -3.65 4.81
C ARG A 235 -7.72 -4.14 5.33
N ARG A 236 -6.97 -4.80 4.45
CA ARG A 236 -5.62 -5.25 4.77
C ARG A 236 -4.69 -4.07 5.01
N VAL A 237 -3.83 -4.24 6.00
CA VAL A 237 -2.67 -3.37 6.21
C VAL A 237 -1.42 -4.22 6.38
N LYS A 238 -0.28 -3.69 5.95
CA LYS A 238 1.00 -4.41 5.91
C LYS A 238 2.14 -3.55 6.47
N GLY A 239 3.23 -4.19 6.88
CA GLY A 239 4.50 -3.54 7.21
C GLY A 239 4.71 -3.12 8.67
N GLY A 240 3.67 -3.07 9.52
CA GLY A 240 3.84 -2.60 10.90
C GLY A 240 3.97 -1.07 11.00
N SER A 241 4.15 -0.53 12.20
CA SER A 241 4.32 0.91 12.42
C SER A 241 5.35 1.21 13.50
N TRP A 242 5.66 2.50 13.66
CA TRP A 242 6.51 3.04 14.71
C TRP A 242 6.06 2.63 16.13
N GLY A 243 4.76 2.38 16.34
CA GLY A 243 4.20 1.99 17.64
C GLY A 243 4.11 0.48 17.87
N ASN A 244 4.55 -0.33 16.90
CA ASN A 244 4.40 -1.77 16.94
C ASN A 244 5.71 -2.50 17.27
N GLY A 245 5.59 -3.71 17.81
CA GLY A 245 6.72 -4.59 18.05
C GLY A 245 7.28 -5.18 16.75
N ASN A 246 8.44 -5.83 16.86
CA ASN A 246 9.13 -6.40 15.70
C ASN A 246 8.28 -7.40 14.89
N LYS A 247 7.50 -8.26 15.54
CA LYS A 247 6.64 -9.26 14.88
C LYS A 247 5.61 -8.65 13.93
N ASP A 248 5.13 -7.45 14.23
CA ASP A 248 4.14 -6.75 13.40
C ASP A 248 4.80 -6.10 12.17
N CYS A 249 6.12 -5.84 12.23
CA CYS A 249 6.89 -5.21 11.16
C CYS A 249 7.43 -6.22 10.12
N ALA A 250 7.23 -7.52 10.35
CA ALA A 250 7.64 -8.57 9.43
C ALA A 250 6.82 -8.52 8.13
N ILE A 251 7.45 -8.82 7.00
CA ILE A 251 6.82 -8.78 5.66
C ILE A 251 5.54 -9.63 5.61
N PHE A 252 5.58 -10.81 6.23
CA PHE A 252 4.48 -11.78 6.19
C PHE A 252 3.43 -11.56 7.29
N HIS A 253 3.62 -10.60 8.19
CA HIS A 253 2.57 -10.23 9.14
C HIS A 253 1.38 -9.60 8.39
N ARG A 254 0.16 -9.99 8.75
CA ARG A 254 -1.07 -9.52 8.09
C ARG A 254 -1.96 -8.80 9.09
N GLY A 255 -1.98 -7.47 9.01
CA GLY A 255 -2.87 -6.65 9.82
C GLY A 255 -4.20 -6.37 9.11
N CYS A 256 -5.13 -5.78 9.85
CA CYS A 256 -6.30 -5.15 9.27
C CYS A 256 -6.75 -3.94 10.09
N ASN A 257 -7.49 -3.04 9.46
CA ASN A 257 -8.18 -1.96 10.14
C ASN A 257 -9.44 -1.56 9.35
N GLN A 258 -10.37 -0.86 10.01
CA GLN A 258 -11.62 -0.42 9.38
C GLN A 258 -11.35 0.71 8.37
N ALA A 259 -11.91 0.57 7.17
CA ALA A 259 -11.75 1.49 6.04
C ALA A 259 -12.23 2.93 6.32
N ILE A 260 -13.13 3.11 7.31
CA ILE A 260 -13.72 4.40 7.68
C ILE A 260 -13.10 5.01 8.95
N ASN A 261 -12.22 4.29 9.64
CA ASN A 261 -11.74 4.69 10.95
C ASN A 261 -10.59 5.72 10.84
N VAL A 262 -10.93 6.99 11.02
CA VAL A 262 -10.00 8.14 11.11
C VAL A 262 -10.08 8.80 12.49
N LYS A 263 -9.89 8.03 13.57
CA LYS A 263 -9.73 8.67 14.88
C LYS A 263 -8.32 9.25 14.99
N GLU A 264 -8.22 10.51 15.43
CA GLU A 264 -6.97 11.28 15.62
C GLU A 264 -5.91 10.58 16.51
N TYR A 265 -6.31 9.54 17.25
CA TYR A 265 -5.43 8.72 18.09
C TYR A 265 -4.74 7.58 17.32
N PHE A 266 -5.12 7.29 16.07
CA PHE A 266 -4.54 6.22 15.25
C PHE A 266 -3.53 6.75 14.23
N ARG A 267 -2.44 7.33 14.73
CA ARG A 267 -1.32 7.90 13.94
C ARG A 267 -0.36 6.83 13.38
N TYR A 268 -0.91 5.66 13.04
CA TYR A 268 -0.16 4.46 12.67
C TYR A 268 -0.42 4.02 11.24
N PHE A 269 -1.42 4.56 10.55
CA PHE A 269 -1.87 4.07 9.25
C PHE A 269 -1.67 5.13 8.18
N GLY A 270 -0.86 4.78 7.18
CA GLY A 270 -0.65 5.52 5.95
C GLY A 270 -0.72 4.58 4.75
N PHE A 271 0.03 4.86 3.70
CA PHE A 271 0.04 4.04 2.49
C PHE A 271 1.24 4.40 1.60
N ARG A 272 1.47 3.55 0.59
CA ARG A 272 2.22 3.91 -0.60
C ARG A 272 1.36 3.64 -1.84
N ILE A 273 1.72 4.28 -2.95
CA ILE A 273 1.03 4.12 -4.23
C ILE A 273 1.80 3.18 -5.15
N VAL A 274 1.04 2.51 -6.02
CA VAL A 274 1.55 1.79 -7.18
C VAL A 274 0.83 2.24 -8.45
N ARG A 275 1.42 1.90 -9.60
CA ARG A 275 0.82 2.09 -10.93
C ARG A 275 1.11 0.88 -11.81
N THR A 276 0.15 0.48 -12.62
CA THR A 276 0.35 -0.58 -13.63
C THR A 276 1.11 -0.01 -14.83
N ILE A 277 2.06 -0.77 -15.40
CA ILE A 277 2.84 -0.38 -16.60
C ILE A 277 2.83 -1.43 -17.69
#